data_AF-A0A930TTN9-F1
#
_entry.id   AF-A0A930TTN9-F1
#
_cell.length_a   1.000
_cell.length_b   1.000
_cell.length_c   1.000
_cell.angle_alpha   90.00
_cell.angle_beta   90.00
_cell.angle_gamma   90.00
#
_symmetry.space_group_name_H-M   'P 1'
#
loop_
_entity.id
_entity.type
_entity.pdbx_description
1 polymer ?
#
loop_
_entity_poly.entity_id
_entity_poly.type
_entity_poly.pdbx_seq_one_letter_code
_entity_poly.pdbx_strand_id
1 'polypeptide(L)'
;MENLEKLNDWFDAVICISLPSSCDRRDHVREHFEAVGIQRYRFFDAIASDAPIVEDYYWQERVKRYPDCFRCHKLECGKDDCNNVLLPSQVATWLSHQAVWELIRDQGWKNALIVEDDILFNDHAPLVLQQLVATDEFTQNFQSDRPCLLRLGWRLRDDHQYHGTVELSTTLIRMSNPCYAINRAMAIALIDQVKKVDTTVDVYVHRQVAPQYHNYTVVPPFAHEHSASTGAMASLIHPKQQHVDYLVQQQADEATIRAAKQSMEQHVKHAIIRDVLCVGHPRCGSGYMSQLLSAFGLEVGHERMEAQGISSWMFAVDDARYPYGKDKYARSRRYTHFRQIIHHVRSPLDAIPSLLVENQYSETSFAFRQKHIQRYFGLDLATLSPMDAAVASFVYWNRIIELMNPNITVRIENGHKRLFRYLKRKQLISQELELTAVEMPPKTVNKLKPYKGQIIEKPILTESDWSSISNFLKSELKFFCKKYSYKFPL
;
A
#
# COMPACT_ATOMS: atom_id res chain seq x y z
N MET A 1 -2.51 -40.38 -22.06
CA MET A 1 -2.00 -39.09 -21.55
C MET A 1 -0.72 -39.41 -20.80
N GLU A 2 0.44 -39.04 -21.33
CA GLU A 2 1.66 -39.04 -20.52
C GLU A 2 1.53 -37.83 -19.58
N ASN A 3 1.46 -38.08 -18.27
CA ASN A 3 1.44 -37.06 -17.22
C ASN A 3 2.64 -36.10 -17.36
N LEU A 4 2.57 -34.89 -16.80
CA LEU A 4 3.70 -33.92 -16.70
C LEU A 4 4.84 -34.43 -15.79
N GLU A 5 4.95 -35.74 -15.53
CA GLU A 5 6.04 -36.33 -14.74
C GLU A 5 7.41 -35.92 -15.25
N LYS A 6 7.59 -35.88 -16.59
CA LYS A 6 8.82 -35.45 -17.28
C LYS A 6 9.15 -33.96 -17.08
N LEU A 7 8.20 -33.13 -16.64
CA LEU A 7 8.46 -31.73 -16.33
C LEU A 7 9.46 -31.60 -15.17
N ASN A 8 9.41 -32.53 -14.21
CA ASN A 8 10.35 -32.57 -13.09
C ASN A 8 11.77 -32.96 -13.52
N ASP A 9 11.93 -33.61 -14.68
CA ASP A 9 13.25 -34.01 -15.20
C ASP A 9 13.94 -32.86 -15.93
N TRP A 10 13.18 -31.87 -16.41
CA TRP A 10 13.72 -30.72 -17.14
C TRP A 10 14.10 -29.54 -16.24
N PHE A 11 13.40 -29.40 -15.10
CA PHE A 11 13.64 -28.33 -14.15
C PHE A 11 14.27 -28.86 -12.86
N ASP A 12 15.40 -28.28 -12.45
CA ASP A 12 16.04 -28.65 -11.17
C ASP A 12 15.09 -28.37 -9.99
N ALA A 13 14.22 -27.36 -10.12
CA ALA A 13 13.19 -27.03 -9.13
C ALA A 13 11.88 -26.54 -9.78
N VAL A 14 10.76 -26.97 -9.21
CA VAL A 14 9.43 -26.38 -9.41
C VAL A 14 9.01 -25.70 -8.12
N ILE A 15 8.75 -24.39 -8.19
CA ILE A 15 8.50 -23.53 -7.02
C ILE A 15 7.14 -22.87 -7.16
N CYS A 16 6.21 -23.21 -6.27
CA CYS A 16 4.91 -22.57 -6.17
C CYS A 16 4.91 -21.46 -5.11
N ILE A 17 4.73 -20.21 -5.52
CA ILE A 17 4.64 -19.05 -4.64
C ILE A 17 3.22 -18.99 -4.09
N SER A 18 3.07 -19.14 -2.77
CA SER A 18 1.76 -19.11 -2.12
C SER A 18 1.86 -18.54 -0.71
N LEU A 19 0.85 -17.79 -0.27
CA LEU A 19 0.77 -17.37 1.12
C LEU A 19 0.49 -18.57 2.03
N PRO A 20 1.15 -18.69 3.20
CA PRO A 20 0.84 -19.73 4.18
C PRO A 20 -0.64 -19.75 4.61
N SER A 21 -1.28 -18.58 4.63
CA SER A 21 -2.68 -18.41 4.99
C SER A 21 -3.67 -18.79 3.88
N SER A 22 -3.22 -18.96 2.64
CA SER A 22 -4.07 -19.31 1.49
C SER A 22 -4.23 -20.82 1.38
N CYS A 23 -4.79 -21.44 2.41
CA CYS A 23 -4.90 -22.91 2.52
C CYS A 23 -5.64 -23.52 1.32
N ASP A 24 -6.75 -22.91 0.92
CA ASP A 24 -7.57 -23.28 -0.23
C ASP A 24 -6.78 -23.29 -1.56
N ARG A 25 -5.96 -22.26 -1.80
CA ARG A 25 -5.09 -22.20 -2.98
C ARG A 25 -3.97 -23.24 -2.91
N ARG A 26 -3.40 -23.50 -1.73
CA ARG A 26 -2.39 -24.56 -1.55
C ARG A 26 -2.98 -25.97 -1.74
N ASP A 27 -4.21 -26.20 -1.29
CA ASP A 27 -4.91 -27.46 -1.50
C ASP A 27 -5.22 -27.67 -2.99
N HIS A 28 -5.73 -26.64 -3.67
CA HIS A 28 -5.87 -26.67 -5.13
C HIS A 28 -4.57 -27.04 -5.83
N VAL A 29 -3.45 -26.41 -5.48
CA VAL A 29 -2.15 -26.73 -6.09
C VAL A 29 -1.75 -28.17 -5.84
N ARG A 30 -1.95 -28.71 -4.63
CA ARG A 30 -1.64 -30.13 -4.32
C ARG A 30 -2.45 -31.07 -5.20
N GLU A 31 -3.77 -30.89 -5.23
CA GLU A 31 -4.69 -31.73 -6.00
C GLU A 31 -4.41 -31.62 -7.49
N HIS A 32 -4.27 -30.39 -8.00
CA HIS A 32 -4.02 -30.14 -9.42
C HIS A 32 -2.65 -30.70 -9.85
N PHE A 33 -1.61 -30.51 -9.04
CA PHE A 33 -0.25 -30.99 -9.37
C PHE A 33 -0.20 -32.51 -9.35
N GLU A 34 -0.85 -33.16 -8.38
CA GLU A 34 -1.01 -34.61 -8.36
C GLU A 34 -1.74 -35.09 -9.62
N ALA A 35 -2.87 -34.46 -9.97
CA ALA A 35 -3.68 -34.83 -11.13
C ALA A 35 -2.94 -34.72 -12.46
N VAL A 36 -2.06 -33.72 -12.62
CA VAL A 36 -1.23 -33.57 -13.83
C VAL A 36 0.13 -34.26 -13.73
N GLY A 37 0.47 -34.89 -12.60
CA GLY A 37 1.70 -35.65 -12.38
C GLY A 37 2.95 -34.84 -12.01
N ILE A 38 2.80 -33.60 -11.53
CA ILE A 38 3.89 -32.82 -10.93
C ILE A 38 4.08 -33.25 -9.47
N GLN A 39 4.97 -34.22 -9.25
CA GLN A 39 5.20 -34.77 -7.90
C GLN A 39 6.31 -34.03 -7.13
N ARG A 40 7.26 -33.39 -7.82
CA ARG A 40 8.44 -32.76 -7.23
C ARG A 40 8.38 -31.24 -7.31
N TYR A 41 7.66 -30.65 -6.37
CA TYR A 41 7.60 -29.21 -6.21
C TYR A 41 7.74 -28.81 -4.74
N ARG A 42 7.92 -27.51 -4.52
CA ARG A 42 7.90 -26.93 -3.17
C ARG A 42 7.03 -25.69 -3.15
N PHE A 43 6.34 -25.48 -2.04
CA PHE A 43 5.80 -24.17 -1.73
C PHE A 43 6.93 -23.25 -1.27
N PHE A 44 6.92 -22.03 -1.80
CA PHE A 44 7.64 -20.90 -1.24
C PHE A 44 6.63 -20.03 -0.50
N ASP A 45 6.88 -19.80 0.79
CA ASP A 45 6.03 -18.95 1.63
C ASP A 45 6.13 -17.50 1.16
N ALA A 46 5.08 -17.04 0.47
CA ALA A 46 5.03 -15.69 -0.05
C ALA A 46 5.01 -14.65 1.08
N ILE A 47 5.53 -13.47 0.77
CA ILE A 47 5.52 -12.32 1.67
C ILE A 47 4.10 -11.74 1.68
N ALA A 48 3.49 -11.65 2.86
CA ALA A 48 2.16 -11.06 3.02
C ALA A 48 2.20 -9.53 2.85
N SER A 49 1.10 -8.95 2.39
CA SER A 49 1.00 -7.50 2.11
C SER A 49 1.14 -6.59 3.35
N ASP A 50 0.95 -7.16 4.53
CA ASP A 50 1.06 -6.52 5.85
C ASP A 50 2.35 -6.91 6.58
N ALA A 51 3.26 -7.66 5.93
CA ALA A 51 4.54 -8.01 6.51
C ALA A 51 5.40 -6.77 6.78
N PRO A 52 6.20 -6.74 7.87
CA PRO A 52 7.04 -5.59 8.22
C PRO A 52 7.96 -5.11 7.10
N ILE A 53 8.52 -6.05 6.31
CA ILE A 53 9.40 -5.73 5.18
C ILE A 53 8.70 -4.88 4.11
N VAL A 54 7.39 -5.07 3.88
CA VAL A 54 6.63 -4.26 2.92
C VAL A 54 6.55 -2.83 3.41
N GLU A 55 6.21 -2.64 4.68
CA GLU A 55 6.16 -1.32 5.31
C GLU A 55 7.53 -0.62 5.30
N ASP A 56 8.59 -1.36 5.56
CA ASP A 56 9.97 -0.86 5.53
C ASP A 56 10.38 -0.38 4.14
N TYR A 57 9.95 -1.08 3.08
CA TYR A 57 10.19 -0.65 1.70
C TYR A 57 9.52 0.69 1.38
N TYR A 58 8.28 0.91 1.83
CA TYR A 58 7.63 2.22 1.71
C TYR A 58 8.41 3.28 2.48
N TRP A 59 8.74 2.98 3.74
CA TRP A 59 9.43 3.91 4.63
C TRP A 59 10.80 4.35 4.10
N GLN A 60 11.60 3.42 3.58
CA GLN A 60 12.93 3.67 3.03
C GLN A 60 12.89 4.24 1.60
N GLU A 61 11.72 4.64 1.11
CA GLU A 61 11.51 5.17 -0.25
C GLU A 61 11.94 4.22 -1.38
N ARG A 62 11.96 2.91 -1.10
CA ARG A 62 12.26 1.83 -2.04
C ARG A 62 11.07 1.43 -2.90
N VAL A 63 9.93 2.10 -2.76
CA VAL A 63 8.72 1.95 -3.58
C VAL A 63 8.40 3.26 -4.29
N LYS A 64 8.03 3.20 -5.57
CA LYS A 64 7.52 4.37 -6.31
C LYS A 64 6.17 4.76 -5.72
N ARG A 65 6.10 6.01 -5.27
CA ARG A 65 4.89 6.62 -4.71
C ARG A 65 4.30 7.63 -5.69
N TYR A 66 2.99 7.82 -5.61
CA TYR A 66 2.29 8.97 -6.18
C TYR A 66 2.84 10.26 -5.54
N PRO A 67 3.07 11.35 -6.30
CA PRO A 67 2.02 12.02 -7.09
C PRO A 67 2.00 11.72 -8.59
N ASP A 68 3.02 11.11 -9.18
CA ASP A 68 2.93 10.64 -10.57
C ASP A 68 2.60 9.16 -10.62
N CYS A 69 1.75 8.81 -11.58
CA CYS A 69 1.36 7.44 -11.84
C CYS A 69 2.60 6.58 -12.16
N PHE A 70 2.77 5.45 -11.47
CA PHE A 70 3.91 4.57 -11.75
C PHE A 70 3.88 3.95 -13.16
N ARG A 71 2.71 3.97 -13.83
CA ARG A 71 2.54 3.42 -15.19
C ARG A 71 2.74 4.44 -16.29
N CYS A 72 2.14 5.62 -16.17
CA CYS A 72 2.14 6.63 -17.24
C CYS A 72 2.95 7.89 -16.92
N HIS A 73 3.48 7.99 -15.69
CA HIS A 73 4.29 9.12 -15.20
C HIS A 73 3.59 10.48 -15.25
N LYS A 74 2.25 10.48 -15.35
CA LYS A 74 1.43 11.68 -15.27
C LYS A 74 0.85 11.83 -13.86
N LEU A 75 0.65 13.08 -13.46
CA LEU A 75 -0.11 13.43 -12.26
C LEU A 75 -1.55 12.93 -12.39
N GLU A 76 -2.23 13.24 -13.50
CA GLU A 76 -3.59 12.78 -13.78
C GLU A 76 -3.58 11.82 -14.97
N CYS A 77 -4.10 10.60 -14.78
CA CYS A 77 -4.05 9.55 -15.81
C CYS A 77 -5.05 9.76 -16.96
N GLY A 78 -6.11 10.55 -16.75
CA GLY A 78 -7.25 10.67 -17.65
C GLY A 78 -8.17 9.44 -17.68
N LYS A 79 -7.95 8.47 -16.79
CA LYS A 79 -8.80 7.28 -16.59
C LYS A 79 -8.87 6.92 -15.12
N ASP A 80 -10.07 6.85 -14.58
CA ASP A 80 -10.31 6.60 -13.15
C ASP A 80 -10.04 5.15 -12.73
N ASP A 81 -9.98 4.22 -13.69
CA ASP A 81 -9.70 2.80 -13.44
C ASP A 81 -8.20 2.46 -13.47
N CYS A 82 -7.34 3.43 -13.78
CA CYS A 82 -5.90 3.24 -13.84
C CYS A 82 -5.37 2.83 -12.46
N ASN A 83 -4.63 1.72 -12.39
CA ASN A 83 -3.83 1.43 -11.21
C ASN A 83 -2.60 2.34 -11.21
N ASN A 84 -2.71 3.52 -10.60
CA ASN A 84 -1.69 4.58 -10.64
C ASN A 84 -0.75 4.59 -9.42
N VAL A 85 -0.99 3.70 -8.44
CA VAL A 85 -0.13 3.49 -7.28
C VAL A 85 0.25 2.03 -7.12
N LEU A 86 1.46 1.77 -6.67
CA LEU A 86 1.83 0.43 -6.24
C LEU A 86 1.11 0.12 -4.92
N LEU A 87 0.42 -1.01 -4.88
CA LEU A 87 -0.28 -1.48 -3.69
C LEU A 87 0.66 -2.28 -2.78
N PRO A 88 0.40 -2.33 -1.47
CA PRO A 88 1.14 -3.21 -0.56
C PRO A 88 1.16 -4.67 -1.04
N SER A 89 0.03 -5.17 -1.57
CA SER A 89 -0.04 -6.52 -2.16
C SER A 89 0.86 -6.68 -3.39
N GLN A 90 0.94 -5.69 -4.27
CA GLN A 90 1.82 -5.72 -5.44
C GLN A 90 3.30 -5.68 -5.05
N VAL A 91 3.65 -4.90 -4.02
CA VAL A 91 5.01 -4.86 -3.46
C VAL A 91 5.34 -6.21 -2.81
N ALA A 92 4.42 -6.80 -2.05
CA ALA A 92 4.58 -8.15 -1.48
C ALA A 92 4.79 -9.23 -2.55
N THR A 93 3.99 -9.24 -3.61
CA THR A 93 4.21 -10.16 -4.76
C THR A 93 5.58 -9.94 -5.37
N TRP A 94 5.97 -8.68 -5.59
CA TRP A 94 7.27 -8.35 -6.14
C TRP A 94 8.42 -8.87 -5.26
N LEU A 95 8.35 -8.69 -3.95
CA LEU A 95 9.35 -9.17 -2.99
C LEU A 95 9.38 -10.70 -2.90
N SER A 96 8.22 -11.36 -3.03
CA SER A 96 8.14 -12.83 -3.02
C SER A 96 8.87 -13.42 -4.22
N HIS A 97 8.70 -12.84 -5.41
CA HIS A 97 9.45 -13.25 -6.59
C HIS A 97 10.95 -12.96 -6.44
N GLN A 98 11.35 -11.80 -5.91
CA GLN A 98 12.76 -11.51 -5.65
C GLN A 98 13.38 -12.59 -4.75
N ALA A 99 12.71 -12.95 -3.66
CA ALA A 99 13.20 -13.96 -2.74
C ALA A 99 13.30 -15.36 -3.37
N VAL A 100 12.41 -15.70 -4.33
CA VAL A 100 12.53 -16.92 -5.12
C VAL A 100 13.74 -16.88 -6.07
N TRP A 101 14.03 -15.75 -6.71
CA TRP A 101 15.23 -15.62 -7.54
C TRP A 101 16.51 -15.77 -6.71
N GLU A 102 16.53 -15.18 -5.51
CA GLU A 102 17.62 -15.33 -4.55
C GLU A 102 17.79 -16.79 -4.13
N LEU A 103 16.68 -17.49 -3.85
CA LEU A 103 16.69 -18.93 -3.58
C LEU A 103 17.29 -19.74 -4.74
N ILE A 104 16.90 -19.46 -5.99
CA ILE A 104 17.45 -20.14 -7.18
C ILE A 104 18.96 -19.91 -7.28
N ARG A 105 19.41 -18.66 -7.12
CA ARG A 105 20.83 -18.30 -7.13
C ARG A 105 21.60 -19.06 -6.05
N ASP A 106 21.09 -19.07 -4.83
CA ASP A 106 21.78 -19.55 -3.63
C ASP A 106 21.80 -21.08 -3.54
N GLN A 107 20.75 -21.76 -4.02
CA GLN A 107 20.72 -23.23 -4.12
C GLN A 107 21.54 -23.77 -5.29
N GLY A 108 21.94 -22.91 -6.23
CA GLY A 108 22.73 -23.33 -7.38
C GLY A 108 21.96 -24.13 -8.43
N TRP A 109 20.61 -24.08 -8.41
CA TRP A 109 19.79 -24.70 -9.44
C TRP A 109 20.08 -24.07 -10.79
N LYS A 110 20.31 -24.88 -11.82
CA LYS A 110 20.61 -24.43 -13.18
C LYS A 110 19.41 -23.75 -13.81
N ASN A 111 18.23 -24.26 -13.53
CA ASN A 111 16.96 -23.70 -13.97
C ASN A 111 15.85 -23.99 -12.96
N ALA A 112 14.77 -23.22 -13.04
CA ALA A 112 13.59 -23.44 -12.22
C ALA A 112 12.33 -23.03 -12.96
N LEU A 113 11.25 -23.77 -12.72
CA LEU A 113 9.89 -23.35 -13.04
C LEU A 113 9.28 -22.65 -11.82
N ILE A 114 8.74 -21.46 -12.05
CA ILE A 114 8.12 -20.62 -11.03
C ILE A 114 6.64 -20.48 -11.39
N VAL A 115 5.77 -20.78 -10.43
CA VAL A 115 4.32 -20.75 -10.58
C VAL A 115 3.66 -20.03 -9.41
N GLU A 116 2.53 -19.37 -9.65
CA GLU A 116 1.65 -18.85 -8.60
C GLU A 116 0.58 -19.89 -8.22
N ASP A 117 -0.14 -19.66 -7.14
CA ASP A 117 -1.02 -20.65 -6.51
C ASP A 117 -2.46 -20.68 -7.04
N ASP A 118 -2.83 -19.82 -7.99
CA ASP A 118 -4.08 -19.92 -8.76
C ASP A 118 -3.87 -20.45 -10.18
N ILE A 119 -2.83 -21.24 -10.40
CA ILE A 119 -2.50 -21.81 -11.70
C ILE A 119 -3.34 -23.05 -12.05
N LEU A 120 -3.65 -23.21 -13.34
CA LEU A 120 -4.17 -24.43 -13.94
C LEU A 120 -3.35 -24.80 -15.18
N PHE A 121 -2.72 -25.98 -15.15
CA PHE A 121 -2.04 -26.55 -16.31
C PHE A 121 -3.04 -27.13 -17.30
N ASN A 122 -2.83 -26.85 -18.59
CA ASN A 122 -3.64 -27.38 -19.68
C ASN A 122 -3.23 -28.83 -20.01
N ASP A 123 -4.19 -29.64 -20.47
CA ASP A 123 -3.97 -31.05 -20.81
C ASP A 123 -2.88 -31.27 -21.87
N HIS A 124 -2.66 -30.29 -22.76
CA HIS A 124 -1.63 -30.36 -23.81
C HIS A 124 -0.22 -30.00 -23.32
N ALA A 125 -0.04 -29.53 -22.08
CA ALA A 125 1.26 -29.09 -21.58
C ALA A 125 2.40 -30.12 -21.74
N PRO A 126 2.19 -31.44 -21.52
CA PRO A 126 3.22 -32.46 -21.78
C PRO A 126 3.68 -32.49 -23.24
N LEU A 127 2.75 -32.38 -24.19
CA LEU A 127 3.06 -32.39 -25.61
C LEU A 127 3.85 -31.15 -26.02
N VAL A 128 3.48 -29.99 -25.46
CA VAL A 128 4.20 -28.74 -25.70
C VAL A 128 5.63 -28.82 -25.15
N LEU A 129 5.80 -29.36 -23.94
CA LEU A 129 7.13 -29.58 -23.36
C LEU A 129 7.99 -30.47 -24.26
N GLN A 130 7.44 -31.59 -24.76
CA GLN A 130 8.17 -32.51 -25.65
C GLN A 130 8.65 -31.83 -26.94
N GLN A 131 7.79 -31.05 -27.60
CA GLN A 131 8.18 -30.32 -28.82
C GLN A 131 9.20 -29.22 -28.51
N LEU A 132 9.06 -28.54 -27.36
CA LEU A 132 9.96 -27.49 -26.94
C LEU A 132 11.38 -28.03 -26.71
N VAL A 133 11.54 -29.11 -25.94
CA VAL A 133 12.86 -29.68 -25.62
C VAL A 133 13.54 -30.34 -26.83
N ALA A 134 12.77 -30.74 -27.84
CA ALA A 134 13.28 -31.21 -29.12
C ALA A 134 13.86 -30.08 -30.00
N THR A 135 13.69 -28.81 -29.61
CA THR A 135 14.25 -27.66 -30.32
C THR A 135 15.66 -27.36 -29.82
N ASP A 136 16.68 -27.76 -30.58
CA ASP A 136 18.10 -27.64 -30.19
C ASP A 136 18.51 -26.22 -29.79
N GLU A 137 18.11 -25.21 -30.56
CA GLU A 137 18.47 -23.82 -30.29
C GLU A 137 17.92 -23.34 -28.93
N PHE A 138 16.66 -23.66 -28.63
CA PHE A 138 16.05 -23.34 -27.34
C PHE A 138 16.78 -24.05 -26.21
N THR A 139 17.00 -25.36 -26.34
CA THR A 139 17.64 -26.17 -25.31
C THR A 139 19.05 -25.66 -25.01
N GLN A 140 19.84 -25.35 -26.04
CA GLN A 140 21.18 -24.78 -25.89
C GLN A 140 21.15 -23.43 -25.17
N ASN A 141 20.23 -22.53 -25.55
CA ASN A 141 20.14 -21.20 -24.93
C ASN A 141 19.67 -21.27 -23.47
N PHE A 142 18.64 -22.07 -23.18
CA PHE A 142 18.05 -22.17 -21.84
C PHE A 142 19.00 -22.86 -20.84
N GLN A 143 19.78 -23.84 -21.29
CA GLN A 143 20.76 -24.55 -20.47
C GLN A 143 22.14 -23.85 -20.39
N SER A 144 22.32 -22.74 -21.10
CA SER A 144 23.57 -21.97 -21.08
C SER A 144 23.74 -21.13 -19.80
N ASP A 145 24.96 -20.61 -19.60
CA ASP A 145 25.28 -19.64 -18.54
C ASP A 145 24.83 -18.20 -18.90
N ARG A 146 24.15 -17.99 -20.03
CA ARG A 146 23.58 -16.69 -20.39
C ARG A 146 22.16 -16.58 -19.86
N PRO A 147 21.71 -15.40 -19.39
CA PRO A 147 20.34 -15.24 -18.91
C PRO A 147 19.30 -15.66 -19.95
N CYS A 148 18.40 -16.57 -19.56
CA CYS A 148 17.29 -17.01 -20.38
C CYS A 148 15.98 -17.08 -19.59
N LEU A 149 14.89 -16.60 -20.19
CA LEU A 149 13.53 -16.67 -19.64
C LEU A 149 12.54 -17.35 -20.62
N LEU A 150 11.64 -18.16 -20.08
CA LEU A 150 10.57 -18.83 -20.81
C LEU A 150 9.21 -18.47 -20.23
N ARG A 151 8.30 -17.96 -21.05
CA ARG A 151 6.93 -17.57 -20.65
C ARG A 151 5.96 -18.72 -20.94
N LEU A 152 5.28 -19.21 -19.91
CA LEU A 152 4.58 -20.49 -19.93
C LEU A 152 3.11 -20.43 -19.47
N GLY A 153 2.64 -19.31 -18.94
CA GLY A 153 1.22 -19.14 -18.64
C GLY A 153 0.82 -17.71 -18.42
N TRP A 154 -0.43 -17.40 -18.74
CA TRP A 154 -1.06 -16.08 -18.56
C TRP A 154 -2.58 -16.24 -18.56
N ARG A 155 -3.33 -15.14 -18.51
CA ARG A 155 -4.79 -15.16 -18.62
C ARG A 155 -5.26 -15.94 -19.86
N LEU A 156 -6.21 -16.88 -19.67
CA LEU A 156 -6.80 -17.71 -20.72
C LEU A 156 -7.35 -16.88 -21.88
N ARG A 157 -6.96 -17.26 -23.10
CA ARG A 157 -7.32 -16.64 -24.39
C ARG A 157 -7.25 -17.69 -25.50
N ASP A 158 -7.60 -17.29 -26.72
CA ASP A 158 -7.58 -18.16 -27.91
C ASP A 158 -6.21 -18.78 -28.18
N ASP A 159 -5.12 -18.09 -27.81
CA ASP A 159 -3.74 -18.59 -27.95
C ASP A 159 -3.39 -19.77 -27.02
N HIS A 160 -4.33 -20.24 -26.19
CA HIS A 160 -4.20 -21.46 -25.41
C HIS A 160 -4.66 -22.72 -26.14
N GLN A 161 -5.30 -22.57 -27.31
CA GLN A 161 -5.74 -23.73 -28.08
C GLN A 161 -4.54 -24.43 -28.72
N TYR A 162 -4.48 -25.75 -28.55
CA TYR A 162 -3.43 -26.57 -29.16
C TYR A 162 -3.89 -27.15 -30.48
N HIS A 163 -3.14 -26.84 -31.54
CA HIS A 163 -3.41 -27.30 -32.91
C HIS A 163 -2.33 -28.27 -33.42
N GLY A 164 -1.63 -28.95 -32.51
CA GLY A 164 -0.62 -29.96 -32.86
C GLY A 164 0.81 -29.43 -33.02
N THR A 165 1.01 -28.12 -32.98
CA THR A 165 2.32 -27.47 -33.13
C THR A 165 2.58 -26.47 -32.00
N VAL A 166 3.87 -26.24 -31.74
CA VAL A 166 4.36 -25.24 -30.78
C VAL A 166 5.08 -24.13 -31.53
N GLU A 167 4.69 -22.89 -31.26
CA GLU A 167 5.42 -21.70 -31.66
C GLU A 167 6.30 -21.22 -30.51
N LEU A 168 7.55 -20.89 -30.83
CA LEU A 168 8.50 -20.28 -29.91
C LEU A 168 8.82 -18.86 -30.38
N SER A 169 8.15 -17.87 -29.80
CA SER A 169 8.31 -16.47 -30.19
C SER A 169 9.30 -15.74 -29.30
N THR A 170 10.24 -15.00 -29.90
CA THR A 170 11.19 -14.12 -29.18
C THR A 170 10.71 -12.67 -29.08
N THR A 171 9.66 -12.31 -29.82
CA THR A 171 9.13 -10.94 -29.91
C THR A 171 7.77 -10.79 -29.23
N LEU A 172 6.98 -11.86 -29.15
CA LEU A 172 5.74 -11.87 -28.40
C LEU A 172 6.04 -11.78 -26.91
N ILE A 173 5.54 -10.75 -26.25
CA ILE A 173 5.70 -10.58 -24.79
C ILE A 173 4.35 -10.81 -24.11
N ARG A 174 4.28 -11.88 -23.30
CA ARG A 174 3.19 -12.16 -22.36
C ARG A 174 3.64 -11.87 -20.92
N MET A 175 2.73 -11.36 -20.10
CA MET A 175 3.00 -11.17 -18.67
C MET A 175 2.70 -12.51 -18.01
N SER A 176 3.76 -13.24 -17.63
CA SER A 176 3.68 -14.67 -17.31
C SER A 176 4.03 -15.02 -15.88
N ASN A 177 3.72 -14.12 -14.96
CA ASN A 177 3.84 -14.36 -13.54
C ASN A 177 3.17 -15.67 -13.06
N PRO A 178 1.97 -16.05 -13.56
CA PRO A 178 1.34 -17.29 -13.12
C PRO A 178 2.18 -18.54 -13.39
N CYS A 179 2.98 -18.53 -14.48
CA CYS A 179 3.85 -19.64 -14.84
C CYS A 179 4.95 -19.18 -15.81
N TYR A 180 6.21 -19.20 -15.36
CA TYR A 180 7.38 -18.91 -16.17
C TYR A 180 8.59 -19.70 -15.67
N ALA A 181 9.54 -19.97 -16.56
CA ALA A 181 10.79 -20.62 -16.18
C ALA A 181 11.97 -19.69 -16.46
N ILE A 182 13.01 -19.81 -15.64
CA ILE A 182 14.25 -19.06 -15.78
C ILE A 182 15.43 -19.98 -15.53
N ASN A 183 16.57 -19.68 -16.16
CA ASN A 183 17.84 -20.25 -15.74
C ASN A 183 18.49 -19.40 -14.63
N ARG A 184 19.53 -19.96 -14.00
CA ARG A 184 20.23 -19.30 -12.89
C ARG A 184 20.78 -17.93 -13.25
N ALA A 185 21.34 -17.80 -14.45
CA ALA A 185 21.88 -16.54 -14.94
C ALA A 185 20.80 -15.46 -15.05
N MET A 186 19.57 -15.83 -15.43
CA MET A 186 18.43 -14.92 -15.43
C MET A 186 17.96 -14.55 -14.03
N ALA A 187 17.97 -15.47 -13.08
CA ALA A 187 17.68 -15.14 -11.67
C ALA A 187 18.67 -14.08 -11.14
N ILE A 188 19.96 -14.24 -11.43
CA ILE A 188 21.00 -13.25 -11.08
C ILE A 188 20.76 -11.91 -11.78
N ALA A 189 20.52 -11.92 -13.10
CA ALA A 189 20.26 -10.71 -13.87
C ALA A 189 19.01 -9.93 -13.40
N LEU A 190 17.99 -10.65 -12.90
CA LEU A 190 16.80 -10.05 -12.30
C LEU A 190 17.10 -9.39 -10.95
N ILE A 191 17.98 -9.97 -10.12
CA ILE A 191 18.35 -9.42 -8.81
C ILE A 191 19.27 -8.20 -8.97
N ASP A 192 20.29 -8.29 -9.83
CA ASP A 192 21.33 -7.26 -9.97
C ASP A 192 20.79 -5.93 -10.50
N GLN A 193 19.63 -5.95 -11.18
CA GLN A 193 18.97 -4.76 -11.72
C GLN A 193 17.99 -4.10 -10.74
N VAL A 194 17.73 -4.71 -9.59
CA VAL A 194 16.81 -4.16 -8.59
C VAL A 194 17.42 -2.92 -7.94
N LYS A 195 16.85 -1.77 -8.23
CA LYS A 195 17.13 -0.51 -7.50
C LYS A 195 15.97 -0.12 -6.60
N LYS A 196 14.76 -0.30 -7.10
CA LYS A 196 13.51 0.19 -6.51
C LYS A 196 12.34 -0.63 -7.05
N VAL A 197 11.27 -0.79 -6.28
CA VAL A 197 9.99 -1.29 -6.79
C VAL A 197 9.25 -0.11 -7.42
N ASP A 198 9.39 0.06 -8.73
CA ASP A 198 8.78 1.17 -9.48
C ASP A 198 7.72 0.73 -10.49
N THR A 199 7.53 -0.56 -10.65
CA THR A 199 6.48 -1.18 -11.44
C THR A 199 6.04 -2.50 -10.82
N THR A 200 5.02 -3.14 -11.40
CA THR A 200 4.60 -4.49 -11.00
C THR A 200 5.60 -5.52 -11.48
N VAL A 201 5.77 -6.62 -10.74
CA VAL A 201 6.83 -7.61 -11.02
C VAL A 201 6.71 -8.25 -12.40
N ASP A 202 5.49 -8.41 -12.90
CA ASP A 202 5.24 -8.92 -14.25
C ASP A 202 5.83 -8.00 -15.34
N VAL A 203 5.64 -6.69 -15.21
CA VAL A 203 6.23 -5.71 -16.11
C VAL A 203 7.75 -5.69 -15.97
N TYR A 204 8.26 -5.72 -14.75
CA TYR A 204 9.70 -5.75 -14.47
C TYR A 204 10.38 -6.95 -15.16
N VAL A 205 9.91 -8.17 -14.84
CA VAL A 205 10.50 -9.41 -15.36
C VAL A 205 10.36 -9.46 -16.87
N HIS A 206 9.14 -9.31 -17.40
CA HIS A 206 8.86 -9.72 -18.77
C HIS A 206 9.02 -8.61 -19.80
N ARG A 207 8.88 -7.33 -19.43
CA ARG A 207 9.02 -6.19 -20.37
C ARG A 207 10.31 -5.42 -20.21
N GLN A 208 10.82 -5.30 -18.98
CA GLN A 208 11.99 -4.46 -18.72
C GLN A 208 13.28 -5.29 -18.76
N VAL A 209 13.33 -6.43 -18.07
CA VAL A 209 14.57 -7.21 -17.96
C VAL A 209 14.70 -8.27 -19.05
N ALA A 210 13.74 -9.19 -19.18
CA ALA A 210 13.86 -10.34 -20.08
C ALA A 210 14.16 -9.99 -21.55
N PRO A 211 13.60 -8.91 -22.14
CA PRO A 211 13.90 -8.56 -23.54
C PRO A 211 15.36 -8.16 -23.82
N GLN A 212 16.15 -7.90 -22.78
CA GLN A 212 17.59 -7.63 -22.91
C GLN A 212 18.42 -8.92 -23.08
N TYR A 213 17.80 -10.08 -22.94
CA TYR A 213 18.44 -11.39 -22.93
C TYR A 213 17.68 -12.41 -23.79
N HIS A 214 18.14 -13.67 -23.78
CA HIS A 214 17.39 -14.75 -24.41
C HIS A 214 16.03 -14.88 -23.71
N ASN A 215 14.96 -14.77 -24.49
CA ASN A 215 13.63 -14.87 -23.93
C ASN A 215 12.66 -15.43 -24.97
N TYR A 216 11.76 -16.28 -24.50
CA TYR A 216 10.84 -17.01 -25.36
C TYR A 216 9.43 -17.00 -24.77
N THR A 217 8.46 -16.98 -25.67
CA THR A 217 7.04 -17.19 -25.36
C THR A 217 6.56 -18.42 -26.10
N VAL A 218 6.04 -19.37 -25.34
CA VAL A 218 5.56 -20.65 -25.86
C VAL A 218 4.08 -20.54 -26.17
N VAL A 219 3.69 -20.82 -27.40
CA VAL A 219 2.28 -20.83 -27.83
C VAL A 219 1.94 -22.21 -28.41
N PRO A 220 0.94 -22.92 -27.85
CA PRO A 220 0.15 -22.53 -26.69
C PRO A 220 0.93 -22.68 -25.36
N PRO A 221 0.60 -21.88 -24.34
CA PRO A 221 1.22 -21.98 -23.02
C PRO A 221 0.88 -23.29 -22.30
N PHE A 222 1.68 -23.60 -21.28
CA PHE A 222 1.45 -24.72 -20.38
C PHE A 222 0.22 -24.52 -19.51
N ALA A 223 -0.05 -23.28 -19.09
CA ALA A 223 -0.99 -23.02 -18.02
C ALA A 223 -1.70 -21.66 -18.13
N HIS A 224 -2.75 -21.48 -17.33
CA HIS A 224 -3.46 -20.22 -17.16
C HIS A 224 -3.87 -19.98 -15.70
N GLU A 225 -4.04 -18.71 -15.31
CA GLU A 225 -4.47 -18.34 -13.94
C GLU A 225 -5.99 -18.41 -13.78
N HIS A 226 -6.51 -18.92 -12.66
CA HIS A 226 -7.94 -18.94 -12.37
C HIS A 226 -8.50 -17.55 -12.12
N SER A 227 -7.81 -16.73 -11.32
CA SER A 227 -8.40 -15.50 -10.80
C SER A 227 -8.72 -14.47 -11.89
N ALA A 228 -7.89 -14.36 -12.94
CA ALA A 228 -8.19 -13.50 -14.08
C ALA A 228 -8.89 -14.20 -15.25
N SER A 229 -8.91 -15.53 -15.30
CA SER A 229 -9.45 -16.29 -16.45
C SER A 229 -10.86 -16.78 -16.24
N THR A 230 -11.14 -17.43 -15.10
CA THR A 230 -12.44 -18.07 -14.82
C THR A 230 -13.18 -17.40 -13.67
N GLY A 231 -12.45 -16.72 -12.76
CA GLY A 231 -13.02 -16.19 -11.52
C GLY A 231 -13.25 -17.26 -10.47
N ALA A 232 -12.83 -18.51 -10.69
CA ALA A 232 -12.99 -19.60 -9.73
C ALA A 232 -12.27 -19.33 -8.40
N MET A 233 -11.22 -18.50 -8.42
CA MET A 233 -10.53 -18.02 -7.23
C MET A 233 -10.56 -16.50 -7.16
N ALA A 234 -10.69 -15.97 -5.94
CA ALA A 234 -10.58 -14.54 -5.69
C ALA A 234 -9.14 -14.06 -5.97
N SER A 235 -8.97 -12.94 -6.68
CA SER A 235 -7.65 -12.33 -6.82
C SER A 235 -7.19 -11.70 -5.50
N LEU A 236 -5.97 -12.01 -5.08
CA LEU A 236 -5.37 -11.47 -3.85
C LEU A 236 -4.80 -10.05 -4.01
N ILE A 237 -4.75 -9.52 -5.24
CA ILE A 237 -4.21 -8.17 -5.53
C ILE A 237 -5.33 -7.20 -5.92
N HIS A 238 -6.24 -7.63 -6.80
CA HIS A 238 -7.30 -6.79 -7.34
C HIS A 238 -8.60 -7.59 -7.36
N PRO A 239 -9.53 -7.38 -6.41
CA PRO A 239 -10.86 -7.97 -6.47
C PRO A 239 -11.52 -7.72 -7.84
N LYS A 240 -12.13 -8.75 -8.42
CA LYS A 240 -12.66 -8.72 -9.80
C LYS A 240 -14.14 -9.06 -9.82
N GLN A 241 -14.88 -8.38 -10.69
CA GLN A 241 -16.30 -8.67 -10.94
C GLN A 241 -16.51 -10.14 -11.35
N GLN A 242 -15.61 -10.69 -12.15
CA GLN A 242 -15.66 -12.07 -12.60
C GLN A 242 -15.72 -13.10 -11.45
N HIS A 243 -15.10 -12.84 -10.30
CA HIS A 243 -15.21 -13.73 -9.14
C HIS A 243 -16.60 -13.64 -8.50
N VAL A 244 -17.20 -12.45 -8.45
CA VAL A 244 -18.59 -12.28 -7.99
C VAL A 244 -19.54 -13.02 -8.93
N ASP A 245 -19.33 -12.91 -10.24
CA ASP A 245 -20.15 -13.59 -11.25
C ASP A 245 -20.03 -15.11 -11.11
N TYR A 246 -18.81 -15.62 -10.88
CA TYR A 246 -18.56 -17.04 -10.58
C TYR A 246 -19.33 -17.50 -9.34
N LEU A 247 -19.24 -16.77 -8.22
CA LEU A 247 -19.96 -17.11 -6.98
C LEU A 247 -21.47 -17.15 -7.18
N VAL A 248 -22.03 -16.21 -7.95
CA VAL A 248 -23.46 -16.20 -8.30
C VAL A 248 -23.83 -17.41 -9.15
N GLN A 249 -23.02 -17.75 -10.15
CA GLN A 249 -23.24 -18.91 -11.01
C GLN A 249 -23.18 -20.22 -10.23
N GLN A 250 -22.26 -20.33 -9.27
CA GLN A 250 -22.14 -21.49 -8.37
C GLN A 250 -23.16 -21.51 -7.23
N GLN A 251 -24.08 -20.53 -7.18
CA GLN A 251 -25.09 -20.40 -6.13
C GLN A 251 -24.48 -20.38 -4.71
N ALA A 252 -23.34 -19.70 -4.57
CA ALA A 252 -22.73 -19.47 -3.25
C ALA A 252 -23.68 -18.69 -2.33
N ASP A 253 -23.44 -18.79 -1.02
CA ASP A 253 -24.28 -18.13 -0.02
C ASP A 253 -24.21 -16.59 -0.12
N GLU A 254 -25.28 -15.93 0.33
CA GLU A 254 -25.39 -14.47 0.24
C GLU A 254 -24.29 -13.72 0.99
N ALA A 255 -23.75 -14.29 2.08
CA ALA A 255 -22.71 -13.63 2.87
C ALA A 255 -21.38 -13.61 2.10
N THR A 256 -21.03 -14.72 1.44
CA THR A 256 -19.85 -14.82 0.56
C THR A 256 -19.93 -13.86 -0.63
N ILE A 257 -21.07 -13.80 -1.32
CA ILE A 257 -21.26 -12.87 -2.44
C ILE A 257 -21.17 -11.41 -1.95
N ARG A 258 -21.75 -11.10 -0.79
CA ARG A 258 -21.70 -9.76 -0.19
C ARG A 258 -20.27 -9.37 0.20
N ALA A 259 -19.50 -10.29 0.78
CA ALA A 259 -18.11 -10.05 1.14
C ALA A 259 -17.25 -9.74 -0.10
N ALA A 260 -17.44 -10.49 -1.20
CA ALA A 260 -16.73 -10.25 -2.45
C ALA A 260 -17.04 -8.87 -3.06
N LYS A 261 -18.33 -8.48 -3.08
CA LYS A 261 -18.76 -7.13 -3.52
C LYS A 261 -18.17 -6.03 -2.65
N GLN A 262 -18.22 -6.18 -1.33
CA GLN A 262 -17.66 -5.22 -0.38
C GLN A 262 -16.14 -5.06 -0.56
N SER A 263 -15.41 -6.15 -0.81
CA SER A 263 -13.98 -6.12 -1.10
C SER A 263 -13.67 -5.26 -2.35
N MET A 264 -14.48 -5.37 -3.40
CA MET A 264 -14.36 -4.53 -4.60
C MET A 264 -14.63 -3.04 -4.31
N GLU A 265 -15.68 -2.73 -3.56
CA GLU A 265 -16.04 -1.34 -3.23
C GLU A 265 -14.98 -0.62 -2.39
N GLN A 266 -14.37 -1.37 -1.45
CA GLN A 266 -13.29 -0.91 -0.58
C GLN A 266 -11.92 -0.93 -1.24
N HIS A 267 -11.77 -1.56 -2.40
CA HIS A 267 -10.51 -1.63 -3.12
C HIS A 267 -10.13 -0.25 -3.67
N VAL A 268 -8.89 0.16 -3.43
CA VAL A 268 -8.36 1.43 -3.92
C VAL A 268 -7.07 1.14 -4.65
N LYS A 269 -7.10 1.26 -5.98
CA LYS A 269 -5.94 1.11 -6.87
C LYS A 269 -5.54 2.41 -7.55
N HIS A 270 -6.37 3.45 -7.40
CA HIS A 270 -6.19 4.76 -7.98
C HIS A 270 -6.08 5.80 -6.86
N ALA A 271 -4.91 6.40 -6.68
CA ALA A 271 -4.76 7.57 -5.85
C ALA A 271 -5.43 8.77 -6.51
N ILE A 272 -6.14 9.53 -5.70
CA ILE A 272 -6.87 10.73 -6.12
C ILE A 272 -6.09 11.99 -5.76
N ILE A 273 -6.38 13.08 -6.46
CA ILE A 273 -5.88 14.41 -6.11
C ILE A 273 -6.99 15.18 -5.39
N ARG A 274 -6.60 15.89 -4.34
CA ARG A 274 -7.44 16.79 -3.57
C ARG A 274 -6.76 18.12 -3.37
N ASP A 275 -7.55 19.15 -3.12
CA ASP A 275 -7.03 20.49 -2.96
C ASP A 275 -6.36 20.68 -1.61
N VAL A 276 -6.97 20.17 -0.54
CA VAL A 276 -6.61 20.51 0.83
C VAL A 276 -6.44 19.29 1.73
N LEU A 277 -5.26 19.18 2.33
CA LEU A 277 -5.04 18.42 3.55
C LEU A 277 -4.90 19.40 4.71
N CYS A 278 -5.81 19.33 5.68
CA CYS A 278 -5.63 20.00 6.96
C CYS A 278 -5.15 19.00 8.02
N VAL A 279 -4.00 19.27 8.62
CA VAL A 279 -3.33 18.34 9.54
C VAL A 279 -2.82 19.08 10.76
N GLY A 280 -2.87 18.42 11.91
CA GLY A 280 -2.47 18.93 13.21
C GLY A 280 -2.31 17.74 14.17
N HIS A 281 -1.89 18.01 15.41
CA HIS A 281 -1.88 16.97 16.45
C HIS A 281 -3.33 16.58 16.83
N PRO A 282 -3.64 15.31 17.16
CA PRO A 282 -4.96 14.97 17.71
C PRO A 282 -5.29 15.85 18.93
N ARG A 283 -6.57 16.15 19.17
CA ARG A 283 -7.02 17.09 20.22
C ARG A 283 -6.60 18.56 20.01
N CYS A 284 -5.92 18.89 18.91
CA CYS A 284 -5.61 20.27 18.53
C CYS A 284 -6.61 20.90 17.53
N GLY A 285 -7.74 20.22 17.27
CA GLY A 285 -8.92 20.82 16.64
C GLY A 285 -9.11 20.53 15.15
N SER A 286 -8.74 19.33 14.69
CA SER A 286 -9.07 18.85 13.34
C SER A 286 -10.56 19.01 12.98
N GLY A 287 -11.48 18.72 13.91
CA GLY A 287 -12.92 18.90 13.68
C GLY A 287 -13.34 20.37 13.54
N TYR A 288 -12.77 21.27 14.34
CA TYR A 288 -12.99 22.71 14.19
C TYR A 288 -12.46 23.19 12.83
N MET A 289 -11.28 22.73 12.41
CA MET A 289 -10.70 23.09 11.12
C MET A 289 -11.54 22.63 9.94
N SER A 290 -12.13 21.42 10.00
CA SER A 290 -13.08 20.96 8.99
C SER A 290 -14.29 21.90 8.91
N GLN A 291 -14.92 22.23 10.04
CA GLN A 291 -16.06 23.15 10.06
C GLN A 291 -15.69 24.57 9.59
N LEU A 292 -14.49 25.06 9.93
CA LEU A 292 -14.02 26.37 9.48
C LEU A 292 -13.80 26.40 7.97
N LEU A 293 -13.21 25.34 7.40
CA LEU A 293 -13.04 25.22 5.95
C LEU A 293 -14.39 25.12 5.24
N SER A 294 -15.36 24.38 5.81
CA SER A 294 -16.74 24.34 5.30
C SER A 294 -17.45 25.69 5.39
N ALA A 295 -17.24 26.46 6.46
CA ALA A 295 -17.77 27.82 6.58
C ALA A 295 -17.15 28.79 5.55
N PHE A 296 -15.95 28.49 5.04
CA PHE A 296 -15.34 29.20 3.91
C PHE A 296 -15.81 28.67 2.54
N GLY A 297 -16.73 27.69 2.51
CA GLY A 297 -17.29 27.12 1.30
C GLY A 297 -16.53 25.91 0.74
N LEU A 298 -15.57 25.33 1.48
CA LEU A 298 -14.87 24.13 1.02
C LEU A 298 -15.54 22.82 1.44
N GLU A 299 -15.50 21.83 0.56
CA GLU A 299 -15.90 20.44 0.84
C GLU A 299 -14.73 19.66 1.46
N VAL A 300 -14.51 19.85 2.77
CA VAL A 300 -13.43 19.21 3.54
C VAL A 300 -13.98 18.51 4.79
N GLY A 301 -13.91 17.17 4.81
CA GLY A 301 -14.48 16.35 5.89
C GLY A 301 -13.55 16.16 7.10
N HIS A 302 -14.13 15.82 8.26
CA HIS A 302 -13.37 15.45 9.46
C HIS A 302 -13.16 13.93 9.53
N GLU A 303 -11.92 13.49 9.28
CA GLU A 303 -11.51 12.07 9.19
C GLU A 303 -12.26 11.29 8.09
N ARG A 304 -12.89 12.03 7.16
CA ARG A 304 -13.56 11.56 5.95
C ARG A 304 -13.07 12.37 4.77
N MET A 305 -12.78 11.71 3.66
CA MET A 305 -12.38 12.33 2.41
C MET A 305 -13.60 12.87 1.67
N GLU A 306 -13.65 14.19 1.47
CA GLU A 306 -14.69 14.87 0.68
C GLU A 306 -14.13 15.32 -0.67
N ALA A 307 -14.92 16.07 -1.45
CA ALA A 307 -14.58 16.47 -2.82
C ALA A 307 -13.30 17.31 -2.91
N GLN A 308 -13.05 18.21 -1.94
CA GLN A 308 -11.87 19.07 -1.92
C GLN A 308 -10.80 18.63 -0.93
N GLY A 309 -11.12 17.76 0.03
CA GLY A 309 -10.11 17.10 0.85
C GLY A 309 -10.55 16.66 2.23
N ILE A 310 -9.60 16.67 3.16
CA ILE A 310 -9.77 16.11 4.52
C ILE A 310 -9.04 16.94 5.59
N SER A 311 -9.65 17.01 6.77
CA SER A 311 -9.00 17.41 8.01
C SER A 311 -8.79 16.17 8.89
N SER A 312 -7.55 15.72 9.02
CA SER A 312 -7.21 14.51 9.77
C SER A 312 -5.79 14.55 10.27
N TRP A 313 -5.61 14.29 11.56
CA TRP A 313 -4.30 14.23 12.20
C TRP A 313 -3.49 13.00 11.76
N MET A 314 -4.16 11.92 11.36
CA MET A 314 -3.52 10.64 10.95
C MET A 314 -2.76 10.77 9.62
N PHE A 315 -3.14 11.74 8.79
CA PHE A 315 -2.47 12.01 7.51
C PHE A 315 -1.06 12.62 7.66
N ALA A 316 -0.63 12.92 8.89
CA ALA A 316 0.74 13.32 9.19
C ALA A 316 1.79 12.28 8.75
N VAL A 317 1.40 11.00 8.74
CA VAL A 317 2.29 9.86 8.52
C VAL A 317 1.79 8.98 7.38
N ASP A 318 2.68 8.31 6.68
CA ASP A 318 2.27 7.21 5.80
C ASP A 318 2.10 5.95 6.64
N ASP A 319 0.91 5.35 6.61
CA ASP A 319 0.60 4.07 7.24
C ASP A 319 -0.44 3.31 6.39
N ALA A 320 -0.39 1.99 6.40
CA ALA A 320 -1.33 1.14 5.67
C ALA A 320 -2.78 1.28 6.21
N ARG A 321 -2.96 1.57 7.50
CA ARG A 321 -4.28 1.64 8.14
C ARG A 321 -4.34 2.69 9.24
N TYR A 322 -5.15 3.71 9.00
CA TYR A 322 -5.50 4.71 10.00
C TYR A 322 -6.64 4.26 10.91
N PRO A 323 -6.51 4.46 12.24
CA PRO A 323 -7.47 3.93 13.20
C PRO A 323 -8.88 4.56 13.14
N TYR A 324 -8.99 5.80 12.68
CA TYR A 324 -10.26 6.56 12.65
C TYR A 324 -10.68 6.99 11.23
N GLY A 325 -10.08 6.43 10.17
CA GLY A 325 -10.46 6.73 8.79
C GLY A 325 -11.87 6.23 8.48
N LYS A 326 -12.77 7.11 8.01
CA LYS A 326 -14.20 6.81 7.84
C LYS A 326 -14.61 6.30 6.46
N ASP A 327 -13.69 6.31 5.50
CA ASP A 327 -13.92 5.86 4.13
C ASP A 327 -12.63 5.29 3.51
N LYS A 328 -12.75 4.77 2.29
CA LYS A 328 -11.66 4.06 1.60
C LYS A 328 -10.44 4.92 1.27
N TYR A 329 -10.59 6.24 1.13
CA TYR A 329 -9.49 7.18 0.93
C TYR A 329 -9.00 7.79 2.25
N ALA A 330 -9.85 7.86 3.28
CA ALA A 330 -9.45 8.30 4.62
C ALA A 330 -8.69 7.24 5.44
N ARG A 331 -8.58 6.00 4.96
CA ARG A 331 -7.88 4.90 5.67
C ARG A 331 -6.36 4.93 5.55
N SER A 332 -5.81 5.64 4.57
CA SER A 332 -4.36 5.75 4.35
C SER A 332 -4.07 6.88 3.36
N ARG A 333 -3.04 7.68 3.62
CA ARG A 333 -2.62 8.74 2.67
C ARG A 333 -1.96 8.21 1.40
N ARG A 334 -1.62 6.91 1.32
CA ARG A 334 -1.02 6.29 0.12
C ARG A 334 -1.85 6.49 -1.14
N TYR A 335 -3.16 6.67 -0.95
CA TYR A 335 -4.15 6.75 -2.02
C TYR A 335 -4.58 8.19 -2.33
N THR A 336 -3.82 9.19 -1.88
CA THR A 336 -4.22 10.59 -1.99
C THR A 336 -3.01 11.50 -2.14
N HIS A 337 -3.07 12.43 -3.09
CA HIS A 337 -2.16 13.58 -3.15
C HIS A 337 -2.93 14.86 -2.87
N PHE A 338 -2.30 15.81 -2.17
CA PHE A 338 -2.90 17.09 -1.83
C PHE A 338 -2.10 18.24 -2.41
N ARG A 339 -2.80 19.16 -3.09
CA ARG A 339 -2.18 20.37 -3.65
C ARG A 339 -1.71 21.32 -2.55
N GLN A 340 -2.49 21.44 -1.47
CA GLN A 340 -2.20 22.30 -0.33
C GLN A 340 -2.23 21.51 0.98
N ILE A 341 -1.17 21.64 1.77
CA ILE A 341 -1.06 21.12 3.14
C ILE A 341 -1.15 22.31 4.10
N ILE A 342 -2.19 22.31 4.92
CA ILE A 342 -2.46 23.30 5.95
C ILE A 342 -2.13 22.66 7.30
N HIS A 343 -1.12 23.17 7.95
CA HIS A 343 -0.80 22.79 9.33
C HIS A 343 -1.56 23.69 10.30
N HIS A 344 -2.32 23.11 11.22
CA HIS A 344 -2.90 23.83 12.34
C HIS A 344 -2.22 23.46 13.65
N VAL A 345 -1.90 24.49 14.44
CA VAL A 345 -1.29 24.36 15.77
C VAL A 345 -2.21 24.94 16.83
N ARG A 346 -2.05 24.47 18.06
CA ARG A 346 -2.81 24.92 19.25
C ARG A 346 -1.87 25.29 20.37
N SER A 347 -2.30 26.19 21.25
CA SER A 347 -1.62 26.51 22.50
C SER A 347 -1.33 25.25 23.32
N PRO A 348 -0.07 25.04 23.78
CA PRO A 348 0.27 23.90 24.63
C PRO A 348 -0.53 23.87 25.94
N LEU A 349 -0.88 25.05 26.48
CA LEU A 349 -1.70 25.18 27.69
C LEU A 349 -3.10 24.55 27.53
N ASP A 350 -3.65 24.57 26.32
CA ASP A 350 -4.96 23.97 26.04
C ASP A 350 -4.85 22.51 25.55
N ALA A 351 -3.77 22.21 24.83
CA ALA A 351 -3.57 20.90 24.21
C ALA A 351 -3.12 19.84 25.22
N ILE A 352 -2.08 20.12 26.02
CA ILE A 352 -1.44 19.13 26.90
C ILE A 352 -2.39 18.54 27.94
N PRO A 353 -3.25 19.33 28.64
CA PRO A 353 -4.27 18.75 29.52
C PRO A 353 -5.20 17.77 28.80
N SER A 354 -5.53 18.07 27.54
CA SER A 354 -6.37 17.18 26.72
C SER A 354 -5.64 15.90 26.32
N LEU A 355 -4.30 15.95 26.22
CA LEU A 355 -3.46 14.82 25.85
C LEU A 355 -3.15 13.90 27.01
N LEU A 356 -3.06 14.41 28.24
CA LEU A 356 -3.00 13.55 29.43
C LEU A 356 -4.21 12.59 29.47
N VAL A 357 -5.41 13.13 29.25
CA VAL A 357 -6.64 12.34 29.15
C VAL A 357 -6.61 11.42 27.93
N GLU A 358 -6.25 11.91 26.75
CA GLU A 358 -6.22 11.07 25.53
C GLU A 358 -5.21 9.91 25.66
N ASN A 359 -4.03 10.14 26.24
CA ASN A 359 -3.00 9.11 26.43
C ASN A 359 -3.49 8.00 27.36
N GLN A 360 -4.25 8.33 28.41
CA GLN A 360 -4.74 7.37 29.38
C GLN A 360 -5.97 6.60 28.89
N TYR A 361 -6.88 7.26 28.15
CA TYR A 361 -8.21 6.70 27.86
C TYR A 361 -8.43 6.33 26.38
N SER A 362 -7.46 6.56 25.51
CA SER A 362 -7.53 6.29 24.06
C SER A 362 -6.30 5.51 23.60
N GLU A 363 -6.26 4.22 23.97
CA GLU A 363 -5.15 3.31 23.66
C GLU A 363 -4.79 3.31 22.16
N THR A 364 -5.79 3.24 21.28
CA THR A 364 -5.58 3.25 19.83
C THR A 364 -4.88 4.53 19.34
N SER A 365 -5.26 5.68 19.87
CA SER A 365 -4.65 6.98 19.53
C SER A 365 -3.24 7.12 20.08
N PHE A 366 -3.01 6.62 21.30
CA PHE A 366 -1.68 6.61 21.92
C PHE A 366 -0.72 5.68 21.18
N ALA A 367 -1.12 4.42 20.94
CA ALA A 367 -0.31 3.43 20.24
C ALA A 367 0.07 3.89 18.83
N PHE A 368 -0.88 4.49 18.08
CA PHE A 368 -0.59 5.01 16.75
C PHE A 368 0.44 6.14 16.80
N ARG A 369 0.29 7.12 17.71
CA ARG A 369 1.27 8.20 17.86
C ARG A 369 2.64 7.68 18.29
N GLN A 370 2.68 6.77 19.27
CA GLN A 370 3.91 6.19 19.78
C GLN A 370 4.67 5.44 18.69
N LYS A 371 4.00 4.56 17.94
CA LYS A 371 4.59 3.82 16.80
C LYS A 371 5.36 4.76 15.87
N HIS A 372 4.72 5.85 15.44
CA HIS A 372 5.34 6.75 14.48
C HIS A 372 6.37 7.69 15.11
N ILE A 373 6.16 8.19 16.32
CA ILE A 373 7.16 9.03 17.01
C ILE A 373 8.43 8.22 17.27
N GLN A 374 8.32 6.97 17.69
CA GLN A 374 9.45 6.07 17.84
C GLN A 374 10.15 5.82 16.50
N ARG A 375 9.39 5.61 15.42
CA ARG A 375 9.95 5.39 14.07
C ARG A 375 10.69 6.61 13.51
N TYR A 376 10.18 7.83 13.73
CA TYR A 376 10.79 9.07 13.21
C TYR A 376 11.94 9.59 14.08
N PHE A 377 11.89 9.40 15.40
CA PHE A 377 12.81 10.07 16.34
C PHE A 377 13.47 9.14 17.36
N GLY A 378 13.19 7.83 17.33
CA GLY A 378 13.73 6.88 18.31
C GLY A 378 13.19 7.08 19.73
N LEU A 379 12.13 7.87 19.91
CA LEU A 379 11.57 8.21 21.22
C LEU A 379 10.38 7.31 21.57
N ASP A 380 10.50 6.53 22.64
CA ASP A 380 9.44 5.67 23.15
C ASP A 380 8.58 6.40 24.19
N LEU A 381 7.35 6.79 23.79
CA LEU A 381 6.42 7.51 24.66
C LEU A 381 5.99 6.71 25.90
N ALA A 382 5.97 5.37 25.85
CA ALA A 382 5.52 4.55 26.99
C ALA A 382 6.54 4.50 28.13
N THR A 383 7.80 4.87 27.86
CA THR A 383 8.87 4.92 28.87
C THR A 383 8.91 6.23 29.65
N LEU A 384 8.14 7.24 29.22
CA LEU A 384 8.14 8.57 29.81
C LEU A 384 7.10 8.69 30.92
N SER A 385 7.27 9.67 31.81
CA SER A 385 6.22 10.07 32.75
C SER A 385 4.97 10.55 31.97
N PRO A 386 3.75 10.50 32.55
CA PRO A 386 2.55 10.94 31.85
C PRO A 386 2.64 12.36 31.27
N MET A 387 3.26 13.28 32.02
CA MET A 387 3.48 14.67 31.59
C MET A 387 4.49 14.74 30.43
N ASP A 388 5.63 14.07 30.54
CA ASP A 388 6.64 14.03 29.48
C ASP A 388 6.09 13.34 28.22
N ALA A 389 5.32 12.26 28.35
CA ALA A 389 4.67 11.58 27.23
C ALA A 389 3.68 12.51 26.51
N ALA A 390 2.89 13.31 27.24
CA ALA A 390 1.96 14.28 26.66
C ALA A 390 2.70 15.40 25.92
N VAL A 391 3.76 15.96 26.51
CA VAL A 391 4.59 17.01 25.89
C VAL A 391 5.34 16.47 24.67
N ALA A 392 6.00 15.32 24.81
CA ALA A 392 6.71 14.66 23.72
C ALA A 392 5.77 14.36 22.55
N SER A 393 4.62 13.77 22.83
CA SER A 393 3.63 13.49 21.80
C SER A 393 3.20 14.78 21.07
N PHE A 394 2.90 15.83 21.82
CA PHE A 394 2.55 17.14 21.28
C PHE A 394 3.62 17.71 20.35
N VAL A 395 4.87 17.77 20.82
CA VAL A 395 5.97 18.40 20.07
C VAL A 395 6.35 17.55 18.86
N TYR A 396 6.61 16.26 19.04
CA TYR A 396 7.14 15.41 17.97
C TYR A 396 6.12 15.13 16.87
N TRP A 397 4.82 15.04 17.16
CA TRP A 397 3.83 14.94 16.09
C TRP A 397 3.78 16.20 15.22
N ASN A 398 3.88 17.39 15.84
CA ASN A 398 3.96 18.62 15.07
C ASN A 398 5.23 18.66 14.23
N ARG A 399 6.36 18.14 14.72
CA ARG A 399 7.58 17.99 13.92
C ARG A 399 7.41 17.02 12.75
N ILE A 400 6.70 15.91 12.92
CA ILE A 400 6.36 15.02 11.78
C ILE A 400 5.60 15.81 10.71
N ILE A 401 4.62 16.64 11.11
CA ILE A 401 3.87 17.47 10.18
C ILE A 401 4.77 18.49 9.49
N GLU A 402 5.74 19.06 10.20
CA GLU A 402 6.73 19.98 9.61
C GLU A 402 7.57 19.31 8.53
N LEU A 403 7.91 18.02 8.67
CA LEU A 403 8.63 17.25 7.65
C LEU A 403 7.83 17.10 6.34
N MET A 404 6.51 17.29 6.37
CA MET A 404 5.66 17.32 5.18
C MET A 404 5.76 18.64 4.40
N ASN A 405 6.52 19.62 4.91
CA ASN A 405 6.64 20.97 4.38
C ASN A 405 5.28 21.67 4.11
N PRO A 406 4.46 21.95 5.15
CA PRO A 406 3.16 22.56 4.98
C PRO A 406 3.21 23.91 4.26
N ASN A 407 2.27 24.17 3.36
CA ASN A 407 2.24 25.43 2.60
C ASN A 407 1.83 26.63 3.47
N ILE A 408 1.11 26.38 4.57
CA ILE A 408 0.77 27.38 5.57
C ILE A 408 0.61 26.71 6.94
N THR A 409 1.10 27.38 7.99
CA THR A 409 0.75 27.06 9.38
C THR A 409 -0.13 28.15 9.98
N VAL A 410 -1.19 27.75 10.67
CA VAL A 410 -2.13 28.65 11.35
C VAL A 410 -2.39 28.21 12.78
N ARG A 411 -2.55 29.19 13.68
CA ARG A 411 -3.01 28.95 15.05
C ARG A 411 -4.52 28.80 15.07
N ILE A 412 -5.04 27.80 15.77
CA ILE A 412 -6.49 27.57 15.80
C ILE A 412 -7.25 28.71 16.50
N GLU A 413 -6.61 29.40 17.45
CA GLU A 413 -7.26 30.40 18.29
C GLU A 413 -7.57 31.70 17.53
N ASN A 414 -6.73 32.07 16.56
CA ASN A 414 -6.81 33.35 15.86
C ASN A 414 -6.31 33.35 14.40
N GLY A 415 -5.98 32.19 13.83
CA GLY A 415 -5.40 32.08 12.50
C GLY A 415 -6.39 32.18 11.33
N HIS A 416 -7.71 32.20 11.59
CA HIS A 416 -8.75 32.17 10.56
C HIS A 416 -8.59 33.29 9.51
N LYS A 417 -8.26 34.53 9.91
CA LYS A 417 -8.04 35.64 8.94
C LYS A 417 -6.86 35.39 8.00
N ARG A 418 -5.79 34.76 8.50
CA ARG A 418 -4.61 34.42 7.69
C ARG A 418 -4.94 33.26 6.74
N LEU A 419 -5.66 32.26 7.24
CA LEU A 419 -6.13 31.13 6.44
C LEU A 419 -7.06 31.58 5.31
N PHE A 420 -8.06 32.40 5.62
CA PHE A 420 -9.00 32.92 4.64
C PHE A 420 -8.31 33.63 3.47
N ARG A 421 -7.39 34.57 3.78
CA ARG A 421 -6.58 35.26 2.76
C ARG A 421 -5.72 34.30 1.94
N TYR A 422 -5.16 33.27 2.58
CA TYR A 422 -4.37 32.25 1.91
C TYR A 422 -5.23 31.49 0.89
N LEU A 423 -6.42 31.04 1.28
CA LEU A 423 -7.34 30.30 0.43
C LEU A 423 -7.85 31.15 -0.73
N LYS A 424 -8.21 32.43 -0.51
CA LYS A 424 -8.54 33.37 -1.60
C LYS A 424 -7.39 33.48 -2.59
N ARG A 425 -6.17 33.71 -2.11
CA ARG A 425 -4.97 33.81 -2.98
C ARG A 425 -4.70 32.54 -3.78
N LYS A 426 -5.01 31.38 -3.23
CA LYS A 426 -4.88 30.08 -3.91
C LYS A 426 -6.11 29.73 -4.76
N GLN A 427 -7.10 30.62 -4.85
CA GLN A 427 -8.34 30.45 -5.60
C GLN A 427 -9.11 29.18 -5.18
N LEU A 428 -9.00 28.79 -3.91
CA LEU A 428 -9.71 27.63 -3.36
C LEU A 428 -11.10 27.97 -2.82
N ILE A 429 -11.38 29.25 -2.64
CA ILE A 429 -12.67 29.78 -2.20
C ILE A 429 -13.07 30.96 -3.09
N SER A 430 -14.37 31.28 -3.10
CA SER A 430 -14.90 32.40 -3.89
C SER A 430 -14.16 33.70 -3.58
N GLN A 431 -13.82 34.45 -4.63
CA GLN A 431 -13.22 35.77 -4.48
C GLN A 431 -14.21 36.81 -3.95
N GLU A 432 -15.52 36.58 -4.13
CA GLU A 432 -16.61 37.43 -3.67
C GLU A 432 -16.98 37.17 -2.20
N LEU A 433 -16.57 36.03 -1.64
CA LEU A 433 -16.84 35.70 -0.24
C LEU A 433 -16.13 36.71 0.66
N GLU A 434 -16.86 37.42 1.52
CA GLU A 434 -16.26 38.31 2.50
C GLU A 434 -16.21 37.66 3.88
N LEU A 435 -15.10 37.83 4.59
CA LEU A 435 -14.91 37.17 5.89
C LEU A 435 -15.96 37.61 6.92
N THR A 436 -16.47 38.83 6.80
CA THR A 436 -17.55 39.36 7.67
C THR A 436 -18.89 38.66 7.46
N ALA A 437 -19.08 38.00 6.32
CA ALA A 437 -20.27 37.21 6.01
C ALA A 437 -20.15 35.74 6.44
N VAL A 438 -18.98 35.31 6.94
CA VAL A 438 -18.77 33.93 7.37
C VAL A 438 -19.24 33.75 8.82
N GLU A 439 -20.15 32.81 9.02
CA GLU A 439 -20.48 32.33 10.36
C GLU A 439 -19.36 31.45 10.90
N MET A 440 -18.70 31.91 11.97
CA MET A 440 -17.56 31.21 12.54
C MET A 440 -18.02 30.02 13.39
N PRO A 441 -17.43 28.83 13.22
CA PRO A 441 -17.80 27.67 14.01
C PRO A 441 -17.49 27.90 15.51
N PRO A 442 -18.26 27.28 16.41
CA PRO A 442 -18.05 27.44 17.84
C PRO A 442 -16.70 26.87 18.27
N LYS A 443 -16.05 27.51 19.25
CA LYS A 443 -14.75 27.03 19.78
C LYS A 443 -14.87 25.73 20.59
N THR A 444 -16.09 25.24 20.83
CA THR A 444 -16.40 24.05 21.63
C THR A 444 -16.50 22.76 20.83
N VAL A 445 -16.24 22.80 19.51
CA VAL A 445 -16.24 21.60 18.65
C VAL A 445 -15.34 20.52 19.25
N ASN A 446 -15.93 19.36 19.57
CA ASN A 446 -15.27 18.20 20.18
C ASN A 446 -14.65 18.43 21.59
N LYS A 447 -15.10 19.47 22.32
CA LYS A 447 -14.68 19.71 23.72
C LYS A 447 -15.11 18.56 24.65
N LEU A 448 -16.28 17.96 24.39
CA LEU A 448 -16.88 16.86 25.17
C LEU A 448 -16.77 15.51 24.44
N LYS A 449 -15.53 15.11 24.08
CA LYS A 449 -15.30 13.77 23.50
C LYS A 449 -15.57 12.71 24.60
N PRO A 450 -16.49 11.76 24.40
CA PRO A 450 -16.65 10.66 25.34
C PRO A 450 -15.52 9.64 25.14
N TYR A 451 -15.02 9.10 26.24
CA TYR A 451 -14.12 7.95 26.29
C TYR A 451 -14.88 6.79 26.91
N LYS A 452 -15.07 5.70 26.16
CA LYS A 452 -15.90 4.56 26.59
C LYS A 452 -17.28 4.99 27.12
N GLY A 453 -17.90 5.99 26.48
CA GLY A 453 -19.21 6.55 26.84
C GLY A 453 -19.20 7.63 27.93
N GLN A 454 -18.07 7.94 28.56
CA GLN A 454 -17.98 8.92 29.66
C GLN A 454 -17.22 10.18 29.24
N ILE A 455 -17.69 11.35 29.67
CA ILE A 455 -16.97 12.62 29.50
C ILE A 455 -16.00 12.75 30.67
N ILE A 456 -14.72 12.92 30.36
CA ILE A 456 -13.66 13.05 31.37
C ILE A 456 -13.22 14.52 31.42
N GLU A 457 -13.22 15.10 32.62
CA GLU A 457 -12.74 16.44 32.84
C GLU A 457 -11.22 16.53 32.65
N LYS A 458 -10.77 17.68 32.14
CA LYS A 458 -9.34 17.90 31.90
C LYS A 458 -8.67 18.32 33.21
N PRO A 459 -7.45 17.82 33.50
CA PRO A 459 -6.70 18.31 34.65
C PRO A 459 -6.38 19.80 34.49
N ILE A 460 -6.43 20.53 35.61
CA ILE A 460 -5.89 21.89 35.70
C ILE A 460 -4.43 21.75 36.10
N LEU A 461 -3.52 22.15 35.20
CA LEU A 461 -2.09 22.03 35.43
C LEU A 461 -1.55 23.24 36.20
N THR A 462 -0.85 22.96 37.28
CA THR A 462 -0.15 23.93 38.14
C THR A 462 1.26 24.21 37.63
N GLU A 463 1.90 25.26 38.16
CA GLU A 463 3.32 25.55 37.85
C GLU A 463 4.26 24.39 38.21
N SER A 464 3.95 23.64 39.26
CA SER A 464 4.69 22.44 39.66
C SER A 464 4.61 21.35 38.59
N ASP A 465 3.43 21.15 37.98
CA ASP A 465 3.24 20.17 36.91
C ASP A 465 4.10 20.52 35.68
N TRP A 466 4.09 21.79 35.27
CA TRP A 466 4.95 22.28 34.18
C TRP A 466 6.44 22.18 34.53
N SER A 467 6.79 22.40 35.79
CA SER A 467 8.16 22.29 36.29
C SER A 467 8.65 20.83 36.36
N SER A 468 7.75 19.84 36.39
CA SER A 468 8.09 18.41 36.39
C SER A 468 8.61 17.89 35.04
N ILE A 469 8.39 18.64 33.95
CA ILE A 469 8.83 18.24 32.61
C ILE A 469 10.36 18.12 32.57
N SER A 470 10.89 17.08 31.93
CA SER A 470 12.33 16.92 31.75
C SER A 470 12.97 18.11 31.00
N ASN A 471 14.23 18.44 31.33
CA ASN A 471 14.92 19.61 30.75
C ASN A 471 15.02 19.56 29.22
N PHE A 472 15.19 18.35 28.67
CA PHE A 472 15.16 18.12 27.23
C PHE A 472 13.81 18.54 26.65
N LEU A 473 12.70 18.00 27.14
CA LEU A 473 11.36 18.31 26.61
C LEU A 473 10.92 19.76 26.89
N LYS A 474 11.36 20.38 27.99
CA LYS A 474 11.19 21.83 28.21
C LYS A 474 11.82 22.65 27.09
N SER A 475 13.03 22.27 26.67
CA SER A 475 13.74 22.95 25.58
C SER A 475 13.01 22.79 24.25
N GLU A 476 12.54 21.57 23.97
CA GLU A 476 11.77 21.25 22.76
C GLU A 476 10.42 21.99 22.72
N LEU A 477 9.72 22.07 23.85
CA LEU A 477 8.48 22.82 23.99
C LEU A 477 8.71 24.34 23.88
N LYS A 478 9.79 24.86 24.47
CA LYS A 478 10.17 26.27 24.33
C LYS A 478 10.46 26.63 22.87
N PHE A 479 11.12 25.74 22.13
CA PHE A 479 11.33 25.91 20.69
C PHE A 479 10.00 25.96 19.94
N PHE A 480 9.07 25.03 20.21
CA PHE A 480 7.72 25.05 19.62
C PHE A 480 7.00 26.38 19.91
N CYS A 481 6.99 26.81 21.18
CA CYS A 481 6.34 28.05 21.58
C CYS A 481 6.93 29.27 20.87
N LYS A 482 8.27 29.37 20.80
CA LYS A 482 8.95 30.43 20.08
C LYS A 482 8.57 30.44 18.60
N LYS A 483 8.65 29.27 17.94
CA LYS A 483 8.37 29.11 16.50
C LYS A 483 6.95 29.55 16.14
N TYR A 484 5.96 29.15 16.95
CA TYR A 484 4.55 29.43 16.70
C TYR A 484 3.99 30.63 17.47
N SER A 485 4.87 31.40 18.13
CA SER A 485 4.50 32.59 18.90
C SER A 485 3.45 32.32 19.98
N TYR A 486 3.61 31.22 20.71
CA TYR A 486 2.85 30.92 21.93
C TYR A 486 3.62 31.34 23.17
N LYS A 487 2.89 31.66 24.23
CA LYS A 487 3.48 31.84 25.57
C LYS A 487 4.03 30.48 26.03
N PHE A 488 5.25 30.48 26.56
CA PHE A 488 5.80 29.29 27.20
C PHE A 488 5.05 29.04 28.54
N PRO A 489 4.67 27.79 28.87
CA PRO A 489 3.95 27.49 30.11
C PRO A 489 4.71 27.68 31.43
N LEU A 490 5.92 28.22 31.38
CA LEU A 490 6.79 28.53 32.52
C LEU A 490 7.36 29.94 32.35
#